data_AF-A0A7X8VAH8-F1
#
_entry.id   AF-A0A7X8VAH8-F1
#
_cell.length_a   1.000
_cell.length_b   1.000
_cell.length_c   1.000
_cell.angle_alpha   90.00
_cell.angle_beta   90.00
_cell.angle_gamma   90.00
#
_symmetry.space_group_name_H-M   'P 1'
#
loop_
_entity.id
_entity.type
_entity.pdbx_description
1 polymer ?
#
loop_
_entity_poly.entity_id
_entity_poly.type
_entity_poly.pdbx_seq_one_letter_code
_entity_poly.pdbx_strand_id
1 'polypeptide(L)'
;MIVYKLGDSLYLNITNRCTNNCDFCIRRYEPGVGGYNLWLEEEPTTKEIIEAIGDPTGYKEVVFCGYGEPLMRLQVVIDVAKHLKKTYPNIPVRVNTNGQANMIYGEDITPQLEGLIDVIFISLNADNAEKYSEICHPEHGEDAF
;
A
#
# COMPACT_ATOMS: atom_id res chain seq x y z
N MET A 1 -8.94 -5.04 -9.65
CA MET A 1 -9.27 -6.00 -8.56
C MET A 1 -8.89 -5.39 -7.23
N ILE A 2 -9.73 -5.50 -6.18
CA ILE A 2 -9.48 -4.88 -4.85
C ILE A 2 -8.60 -5.78 -3.98
N VAL A 3 -8.88 -7.08 -3.93
CA VAL A 3 -8.16 -8.06 -3.10
C VAL A 3 -7.69 -9.22 -3.95
N TYR A 4 -6.46 -9.68 -3.74
CA TYR A 4 -5.86 -10.77 -4.49
C TYR A 4 -4.84 -11.56 -3.64
N LYS A 5 -4.61 -12.83 -3.98
CA LYS A 5 -3.67 -13.71 -3.26
C LYS A 5 -2.34 -13.75 -3.99
N LEU A 6 -1.23 -13.54 -3.28
CA LEU A 6 0.11 -13.87 -3.77
C LEU A 6 0.86 -14.67 -2.71
N GLY A 7 1.31 -15.88 -3.08
CA GLY A 7 1.84 -16.83 -2.11
C GLY A 7 0.78 -17.16 -1.05
N ASP A 8 1.14 -17.04 0.22
CA ASP A 8 0.24 -17.32 1.36
C ASP A 8 -0.39 -16.05 1.97
N SER A 9 -0.19 -14.88 1.35
CA SER A 9 -0.66 -13.59 1.87
C SER A 9 -1.80 -13.01 1.03
N LEU A 10 -2.66 -12.22 1.68
CA LEU A 10 -3.77 -11.51 1.05
C LEU A 10 -3.39 -10.05 0.80
N TYR A 11 -3.39 -9.61 -0.46
CA TYR A 11 -2.97 -8.28 -0.86
C TYR A 11 -4.17 -7.37 -1.12
N LEU A 12 -4.09 -6.11 -0.68
CA LEU A 12 -5.12 -5.08 -0.80
C LEU A 12 -4.64 -3.99 -1.77
N ASN A 13 -5.20 -4.00 -2.97
CA ASN A 13 -5.01 -2.98 -3.98
C ASN A 13 -6.11 -1.91 -3.86
N ILE A 14 -5.80 -0.85 -3.12
CA ILE A 14 -6.79 0.13 -2.69
C ILE A 14 -6.74 1.46 -3.45
N THR A 15 -5.75 1.68 -4.31
CA THR A 15 -5.63 2.93 -5.08
C THR A 15 -4.75 2.76 -6.31
N ASN A 16 -5.02 3.55 -7.36
CA ASN A 16 -4.13 3.65 -8.52
C ASN A 16 -3.10 4.79 -8.35
N ARG A 17 -3.32 5.70 -7.40
CA ARG A 17 -2.51 6.91 -7.20
C ARG A 17 -1.17 6.56 -6.56
N CYS A 18 -0.11 7.23 -6.98
CA CYS A 18 1.22 7.13 -6.35
C CYS A 18 1.98 8.41 -6.65
N THR A 19 2.69 8.95 -5.66
CA THR A 19 3.57 10.13 -5.80
C THR A 19 4.86 9.82 -6.57
N ASN A 20 5.17 8.55 -6.79
CA ASN A 20 6.28 8.14 -7.65
C ASN A 20 5.78 7.72 -9.04
N ASN A 21 6.60 8.04 -10.04
CA ASN A 21 6.42 7.61 -11.42
C ASN A 21 7.60 6.74 -11.90
N CYS A 22 8.03 5.78 -11.08
CA CYS A 22 9.27 5.03 -11.28
C CYS A 22 9.40 4.40 -12.67
N ASP A 23 10.61 4.35 -13.19
CA ASP A 23 10.90 3.71 -14.49
C ASP A 23 10.61 2.21 -14.45
N PHE A 24 10.93 1.55 -13.35
CA PHE A 24 10.71 0.10 -13.15
C PHE A 24 9.28 -0.26 -12.67
N CYS A 25 8.35 0.70 -12.68
CA CYS A 25 7.00 0.44 -12.17
C CYS A 25 6.23 -0.52 -13.10
N ILE A 26 5.71 -1.63 -12.54
CA ILE A 26 4.96 -2.64 -13.30
C ILE A 26 3.74 -2.06 -14.05
N ARG A 27 3.14 -0.97 -13.54
CA ARG A 27 2.05 -0.22 -14.20
C ARG A 27 2.37 0.18 -15.64
N ARG A 28 3.64 0.32 -15.99
CA ARG A 28 4.12 0.70 -17.33
C ARG A 28 4.15 -0.49 -18.30
N TYR A 29 4.15 -1.72 -17.79
CA TYR A 29 4.49 -2.91 -18.57
C TYR A 29 3.40 -3.98 -18.57
N GLU A 30 2.67 -4.14 -17.46
CA GLU A 30 1.65 -5.18 -17.30
C GLU A 30 0.38 -4.58 -16.66
N PRO A 31 -0.79 -5.24 -16.76
CA PRO A 31 -2.02 -4.81 -16.08
C PRO A 31 -2.10 -5.25 -14.61
N GLY A 32 -1.21 -6.14 -14.15
CA GLY A 32 -1.10 -6.51 -12.75
C GLY A 32 -0.10 -7.63 -12.51
N VAL A 33 -0.16 -8.25 -11.34
CA VAL A 33 0.79 -9.29 -10.89
C VAL A 33 0.06 -10.63 -10.74
N GLY A 34 0.73 -11.75 -11.01
CA GLY A 34 0.20 -13.09 -10.70
C GLY A 34 -1.05 -13.47 -11.52
N GLY A 35 -1.22 -12.86 -12.69
CA GLY A 35 -2.40 -13.05 -13.56
C GLY A 35 -3.62 -12.21 -13.19
N TYR A 36 -3.52 -11.36 -12.16
CA TYR A 36 -4.59 -10.43 -11.77
C TYR A 36 -4.46 -9.12 -12.53
N ASN A 37 -5.60 -8.52 -12.91
CA ASN A 37 -5.65 -7.12 -13.37
C ASN A 37 -5.90 -6.20 -12.16
N LEU A 38 -4.94 -5.33 -11.88
CA LEU A 38 -4.90 -4.46 -10.72
C LEU A 38 -5.32 -3.02 -11.04
N TRP A 39 -5.61 -2.68 -12.28
CA TRP A 39 -6.25 -1.39 -12.57
C TRP A 39 -7.64 -1.35 -11.92
N LEU A 40 -7.83 -0.34 -11.08
CA LEU A 40 -9.13 -0.03 -10.47
C LEU A 40 -9.90 0.91 -11.40
N GLU A 41 -11.18 0.62 -11.65
CA GLU A 41 -12.06 1.54 -12.37
C GLU A 41 -12.34 2.79 -11.54
N GLU A 42 -12.50 2.60 -10.23
CA GLU A 42 -12.68 3.66 -9.24
C GLU A 42 -11.98 3.31 -7.92
N GLU A 43 -11.76 4.32 -7.09
CA GLU A 43 -11.15 4.17 -5.77
C GLU A 43 -12.11 3.45 -4.81
N PRO A 44 -11.86 2.19 -4.40
CA PRO A 44 -12.80 1.41 -3.61
C PRO A 44 -13.01 2.04 -2.23
N THR A 45 -14.22 2.03 -1.72
CA THR A 45 -14.55 2.50 -0.37
C THR A 45 -14.00 1.56 0.70
N THR A 46 -13.85 2.05 1.93
CA THR A 46 -13.48 1.23 3.10
C THR A 46 -14.40 0.01 3.25
N LYS A 47 -15.70 0.19 2.99
CA LYS A 47 -16.69 -0.88 3.08
C LYS A 47 -16.43 -1.97 2.03
N GLU A 48 -16.24 -1.59 0.77
CA GLU A 48 -15.96 -2.54 -0.31
C GLU A 48 -14.66 -3.30 -0.09
N ILE A 49 -13.63 -2.65 0.47
CA ILE A 49 -12.37 -3.31 0.84
C ILE A 49 -12.61 -4.37 1.92
N ILE A 50 -13.34 -4.03 3.00
CA ILE A 50 -13.65 -4.98 4.08
C ILE A 50 -14.48 -6.15 3.56
N GLU A 51 -15.50 -5.88 2.73
CA GLU A 51 -16.32 -6.92 2.12
C GLU A 51 -15.50 -7.84 1.20
N ALA A 52 -14.57 -7.28 0.43
CA ALA A 52 -13.67 -8.04 -0.44
C ALA A 52 -12.61 -8.86 0.32
N ILE A 53 -12.22 -8.45 1.53
CA ILE A 53 -11.30 -9.22 2.39
C ILE A 53 -11.97 -10.52 2.87
N GLY A 54 -13.24 -10.45 3.30
CA GLY A 54 -13.94 -11.59 3.88
C GLY A 54 -13.29 -12.09 5.18
N ASP A 55 -13.01 -13.39 5.26
CA ASP A 55 -12.29 -14.03 6.38
C ASP A 55 -10.81 -14.24 6.01
N PRO A 56 -9.87 -13.46 6.59
CA PRO A 56 -8.47 -13.55 6.27
C PRO A 56 -7.71 -14.58 7.13
N THR A 57 -8.36 -15.34 8.02
CA THR A 57 -7.68 -16.23 8.99
C THR A 57 -6.86 -17.35 8.33
N GLY A 58 -7.18 -17.73 7.09
CA GLY A 58 -6.42 -18.70 6.32
C GLY A 58 -5.14 -18.16 5.66
N TYR A 59 -4.87 -16.86 5.75
CA TYR A 59 -3.69 -16.23 5.19
C TYR A 59 -2.62 -15.98 6.24
N LYS A 60 -1.37 -15.90 5.78
CA LYS A 60 -0.21 -15.56 6.62
C LYS A 60 -0.29 -14.13 7.17
N GLU A 61 -0.76 -13.19 6.35
CA GLU A 61 -0.87 -11.77 6.64
C GLU A 61 -1.80 -11.09 5.63
N VAL A 62 -2.28 -9.90 5.98
CA VAL A 62 -2.95 -8.96 5.06
C VAL A 62 -1.99 -7.84 4.73
N VAL A 63 -1.79 -7.54 3.45
CA VAL A 63 -0.78 -6.61 2.95
C VAL A 63 -1.44 -5.49 2.19
N PHE A 64 -1.33 -4.26 2.66
CA PHE A 64 -1.61 -3.07 1.86
C PHE A 64 -0.50 -2.88 0.84
N CYS A 65 -0.79 -3.25 -0.41
CA CYS A 65 0.13 -3.17 -1.54
C CYS A 65 -0.69 -3.39 -2.82
N GLY A 66 -0.34 -2.71 -3.90
CA GLY A 66 -1.08 -2.79 -5.14
C GLY A 66 -0.42 -1.98 -6.24
N TYR A 67 -1.23 -1.41 -7.13
CA TYR A 67 -0.76 -0.57 -8.23
C TYR A 67 -0.36 0.84 -7.79
N GLY A 68 -1.03 1.39 -6.77
CA GLY A 68 -0.69 2.68 -6.19
C GLY A 68 0.06 2.59 -4.87
N GLU A 69 0.29 3.77 -4.28
CA GLU A 69 0.82 3.96 -2.93
C GLU A 69 -0.34 3.93 -1.93
N PRO A 70 -0.48 2.87 -1.11
CA PRO A 70 -1.61 2.72 -0.21
C PRO A 70 -1.72 3.86 0.81
N LEU A 71 -0.60 4.45 1.25
CA LEU A 71 -0.62 5.53 2.23
C LEU A 71 -1.13 6.86 1.66
N MET A 72 -1.35 7.01 0.35
CA MET A 72 -2.16 8.13 -0.18
C MET A 72 -3.63 8.08 0.27
N ARG A 73 -4.05 6.97 0.87
CA ARG A 73 -5.38 6.74 1.45
C ARG A 73 -5.27 6.36 2.93
N LEU A 74 -4.48 7.11 3.71
CA LEU A 74 -4.20 6.85 5.12
C LEU A 74 -5.46 6.51 5.94
N GLN A 75 -6.54 7.29 5.84
CA GLN A 75 -7.75 7.02 6.61
C GLN A 75 -8.37 5.65 6.27
N VAL A 76 -8.34 5.25 5.00
CA VAL A 76 -8.83 3.93 4.57
C VAL A 76 -7.96 2.82 5.12
N VAL A 77 -6.63 2.98 5.08
CA VAL A 77 -5.68 2.03 5.68
C VAL A 77 -5.96 1.87 7.18
N ILE A 78 -6.13 2.98 7.90
CA ILE A 78 -6.44 2.99 9.34
C ILE A 78 -7.77 2.27 9.62
N ASP A 79 -8.83 2.59 8.88
CA ASP A 79 -10.16 2.03 9.14
C ASP A 79 -10.23 0.54 8.84
N VAL A 80 -9.59 0.10 7.75
CA VAL A 80 -9.48 -1.33 7.41
C VAL A 80 -8.60 -2.06 8.43
N ALA A 81 -7.47 -1.49 8.83
CA ALA A 81 -6.61 -2.10 9.84
C ALA A 81 -7.30 -2.21 11.21
N LYS A 82 -8.05 -1.18 11.64
CA LYS A 82 -8.90 -1.24 12.85
C LYS A 82 -9.92 -2.37 12.76
N HIS A 83 -10.57 -2.54 11.61
CA HIS A 83 -11.50 -3.64 11.40
C HIS A 83 -10.79 -5.00 11.55
N LEU A 84 -9.63 -5.18 10.90
CA LEU A 84 -8.85 -6.41 10.98
C LEU A 84 -8.41 -6.71 12.42
N LYS A 85 -7.85 -5.73 13.14
CA LYS A 85 -7.43 -5.93 14.54
C LYS A 85 -8.59 -6.24 15.48
N LYS A 86 -9.77 -5.68 15.22
CA LYS A 86 -10.98 -5.95 16.01
C LYS A 86 -11.56 -7.34 15.74
N THR A 87 -11.64 -7.74 14.48
CA THR A 87 -12.37 -8.96 14.07
C THR A 87 -11.45 -10.18 14.02
N TYR A 88 -10.19 -9.98 13.62
CA TYR A 88 -9.19 -11.02 13.41
C TYR A 88 -7.88 -10.64 14.10
N PRO A 89 -7.84 -10.52 15.44
CA PRO A 89 -6.72 -9.92 16.18
C PRO A 89 -5.36 -10.60 15.94
N ASN A 90 -5.37 -11.86 15.50
CA ASN A 90 -4.16 -12.64 15.25
C ASN A 90 -3.63 -12.51 13.80
N ILE A 91 -4.33 -11.82 12.90
CA ILE A 91 -3.84 -11.62 11.53
C ILE A 91 -2.80 -10.49 11.51
N PRO A 92 -1.56 -10.75 11.04
CA PRO A 92 -0.60 -9.69 10.83
C PRO A 92 -1.03 -8.77 9.68
N VAL A 93 -0.80 -7.48 9.84
CA VAL A 93 -1.11 -6.44 8.87
C VAL A 93 0.19 -5.75 8.48
N ARG A 94 0.50 -5.77 7.18
CA ARG A 94 1.69 -5.14 6.61
C ARG A 94 1.32 -4.02 5.65
N VAL A 95 2.11 -2.96 5.61
CA VAL A 95 2.04 -1.92 4.58
C VAL A 95 3.33 -1.93 3.77
N ASN A 96 3.23 -2.01 2.45
CA ASN A 96 4.32 -1.69 1.55
C ASN A 96 4.15 -0.25 1.06
N THR A 97 5.18 0.57 1.20
CA THR A 97 5.09 1.99 0.89
C THR A 97 6.40 2.52 0.27
N ASN A 98 6.29 3.63 -0.45
CA ASN A 98 7.42 4.47 -0.85
C ASN A 98 7.98 5.34 0.28
N GLY A 99 7.31 5.39 1.45
CA GLY A 99 7.78 6.10 2.64
C GLY A 99 7.41 7.59 2.71
N GLN A 100 6.67 8.13 1.74
CA GLN A 100 6.43 9.57 1.63
C GLN A 100 5.17 10.07 2.36
N ALA A 101 4.53 9.24 3.19
CA ALA A 101 3.26 9.57 3.83
C ALA A 101 3.32 10.88 4.66
N ASN A 102 4.35 11.07 5.47
CA ASN A 102 4.49 12.31 6.26
C ASN A 102 4.59 13.56 5.38
N MET A 103 5.26 13.45 4.24
CA MET A 103 5.36 14.52 3.26
C MET A 103 4.01 14.80 2.58
N ILE A 104 3.28 13.76 2.22
CA ILE A 104 1.94 13.87 1.60
C ILE A 104 0.94 14.56 2.53
N TYR A 105 0.96 14.24 3.82
CA TYR A 105 0.02 14.80 4.80
C TYR A 105 0.52 16.06 5.51
N GLY A 106 1.82 16.38 5.40
CA GLY A 106 2.44 17.51 6.09
C GLY A 106 2.52 17.35 7.61
N GLU A 107 2.39 16.12 8.12
CA GLU A 107 2.44 15.79 9.54
C GLU A 107 3.01 14.39 9.78
N ASP A 108 3.37 14.08 11.02
CA ASP A 108 3.79 12.73 11.39
C ASP A 108 2.58 11.79 11.54
N ILE A 109 2.46 10.82 10.63
CA ILE A 109 1.38 9.85 10.60
C ILE A 109 1.68 8.60 11.44
N THR A 110 2.93 8.41 11.87
CA THR A 110 3.35 7.18 12.56
C THR A 110 2.54 6.87 13.82
N PRO A 111 2.11 7.84 14.66
CA PRO A 111 1.26 7.56 15.82
C PRO A 111 -0.11 6.99 15.43
N GLN A 112 -0.59 7.30 14.22
CA GLN A 112 -1.88 6.80 13.73
C GLN A 112 -1.83 5.34 13.29
N LEU A 113 -0.63 4.79 13.05
CA LEU A 113 -0.41 3.40 12.66
C LEU A 113 -0.11 2.48 13.85
N GLU A 114 0.20 3.06 15.01
CA GLU A 114 0.59 2.32 16.21
C GLU A 114 -0.53 1.34 16.64
N GLY A 115 -0.15 0.09 16.88
CA GLY A 115 -1.07 -0.99 17.24
C GLY A 115 -1.99 -1.48 16.11
N LEU A 116 -1.93 -0.86 14.93
CA LEU A 116 -2.75 -1.24 13.76
C LEU A 116 -1.94 -1.96 12.69
N ILE A 117 -0.72 -1.49 12.43
CA ILE A 117 0.19 -2.04 11.42
C ILE A 117 1.36 -2.73 12.13
N ASP A 118 1.59 -4.02 11.85
CA ASP A 118 2.65 -4.79 12.50
C ASP A 118 3.99 -4.67 11.77
N VAL A 119 3.95 -4.47 10.45
CA VAL A 119 5.14 -4.40 9.60
C VAL A 119 4.99 -3.28 8.57
N ILE A 120 6.03 -2.46 8.42
CA ILE A 120 6.16 -1.49 7.34
C ILE A 120 7.34 -1.91 6.47
N PHE A 121 7.08 -2.13 5.19
CA PHE A 121 8.10 -2.37 4.17
C PHE A 121 8.26 -1.08 3.35
N ILE A 122 9.40 -0.42 3.51
CA ILE A 122 9.73 0.80 2.76
C ILE A 122 10.57 0.44 1.53
N SER A 123 10.16 0.93 0.36
CA SER A 123 10.85 0.70 -0.91
C SER A 123 11.98 1.72 -1.11
N LEU A 124 13.13 1.48 -0.47
CA LEU A 124 14.34 2.27 -0.66
C LEU A 124 15.10 1.79 -1.90
N ASN A 125 14.86 2.43 -3.05
CA ASN A 125 15.31 1.94 -4.35
C ASN A 125 16.65 2.52 -4.83
N ALA A 126 17.23 3.46 -4.10
CA ALA A 126 18.55 4.04 -4.39
C ALA A 126 19.31 4.29 -3.09
N ASP A 127 20.61 4.57 -3.20
CA ASP A 127 21.51 4.85 -2.08
C ASP A 127 21.63 6.36 -1.75
N ASN A 128 21.04 7.23 -2.56
CA ASN A 128 21.01 8.68 -2.36
C ASN A 128 19.81 9.34 -3.07
N ALA A 129 19.55 10.60 -2.71
CA ALA A 129 18.41 11.39 -3.18
C ALA A 129 18.43 11.68 -4.69
N GLU A 130 19.59 12.06 -5.25
CA GLU A 130 19.76 12.32 -6.68
C GLU A 130 19.36 11.09 -7.51
N LYS A 131 19.96 9.94 -7.21
CA LYS A 131 19.66 8.67 -7.90
C LYS A 131 18.21 8.22 -7.66
N TYR A 132 17.68 8.40 -6.46
CA TYR A 132 16.28 8.09 -6.18
C TYR A 132 15.36 8.94 -7.06
N SER A 133 15.60 10.24 -7.13
CA SER A 133 14.84 11.16 -7.97
C SER A 133 14.92 10.79 -9.44
N GLU A 134 16.09 10.39 -9.93
CA GLU A 134 16.33 9.97 -11.31
C GLU A 134 15.52 8.73 -11.71
N ILE A 135 15.39 7.72 -10.84
CA ILE A 135 14.75 6.44 -11.20
C ILE A 135 13.30 6.33 -10.73
N CYS A 136 12.93 7.02 -9.65
CA CYS A 136 11.59 6.96 -9.06
C CYS A 136 10.69 8.11 -9.52
N HIS A 137 11.27 9.21 -10.03
CA HIS A 137 10.56 10.41 -10.48
C HIS A 137 9.48 10.84 -9.46
N PRO A 138 9.84 11.07 -8.18
CA PRO A 138 8.89 11.48 -7.15
C PRO A 138 8.38 12.90 -7.41
N GLU A 139 7.12 13.18 -7.08
CA GLU A 139 6.51 14.52 -7.20
C GLU A 139 7.28 15.61 -6.43
N HIS A 140 7.98 15.24 -5.36
CA HIS A 140 8.73 16.16 -4.49
C HIS A 140 10.25 16.17 -4.76
N GLY A 141 10.72 15.55 -5.85
CA GLY A 141 12.14 15.52 -6.19
C GLY A 141 13.01 14.84 -5.12
N GLU A 142 14.20 15.38 -4.87
CA GLU A 142 15.17 14.81 -3.93
C GLU A 142 14.70 14.80 -2.47
N ASP A 143 13.78 15.69 -2.07
CA ASP A 143 13.24 15.72 -0.70
C ASP A 143 12.48 14.43 -0.35
N ALA A 144 12.08 13.66 -1.36
CA ALA A 144 11.30 12.44 -1.24
C ALA A 144 12.10 11.18 -0.84
N PHE A 145 13.42 11.32 -0.64
CA PHE A 145 14.37 10.27 -0.23
C PHE A 145 14.61 10.29 1.28
#